data_AF-X1LM22-F1
#
_entry.id   AF-X1LM22-F1
#
_cell.length_a   1.000
_cell.length_b   1.000
_cell.length_c   1.000
_cell.angle_alpha   90.00
_cell.angle_beta   90.00
_cell.angle_gamma   90.00
#
_symmetry.space_group_name_H-M   'P 1'
#
loop_
_entity.id
_entity.type
_entity.pdbx_description
1 polymer ?
#
loop_
_entity_poly.entity_id
_entity_poly.type
_entity_poly.pdbx_seq_one_letter_code
_entity_poly.pdbx_strand_id
1 'polypeptide(L)'
;MALKIIVDREREIQKFIPVEYWTIEAELTKEIPTTKVIPFRAMLIGFIDGTKLDIHNREEATEISDELKQASYSVIKVKTKKVTRQPAPPFITSTLQQEAWRKLHFSAKQTMAIAQQLYEGLPTGDEGRVGLITYMRTDSTRVARSAIVEAREVISNKYGSQFIPPHARFFIGRVKGAQEAHEAIRPTKIRREPSLIKSYLTAAQFRLYELIWKRMVASQMSAALFDNTTVDIKA
;
A
#
# COMPACT_ATOMS: atom_id res chain seq x y z
N MET A 1 -21.53 -15.87 10.93
CA MET A 1 -21.35 -14.43 10.63
C MET A 1 -20.74 -14.17 9.25
N ALA A 2 -19.72 -14.92 8.79
CA ALA A 2 -19.10 -14.70 7.47
C ALA A 2 -20.05 -14.92 6.26
N LEU A 3 -20.87 -15.99 6.27
CA LEU A 3 -21.82 -16.28 5.18
C LEU A 3 -22.82 -15.12 4.97
N LYS A 4 -23.31 -14.53 6.05
CA LYS A 4 -24.26 -13.41 5.98
C LYS A 4 -23.64 -12.20 5.26
N ILE A 5 -22.38 -11.86 5.52
CA ILE A 5 -21.70 -10.74 4.87
C ILE A 5 -21.62 -10.94 3.35
N ILE A 6 -21.35 -12.17 2.91
CA ILE A 6 -21.31 -12.50 1.48
C ILE A 6 -22.70 -12.37 0.85
N VAL A 7 -23.73 -12.93 1.49
CA VAL A 7 -25.12 -12.85 1.03
C VAL A 7 -25.62 -11.41 0.97
N ASP A 8 -25.31 -10.59 1.98
CA ASP A 8 -25.73 -9.19 2.02
C ASP A 8 -25.03 -8.37 0.92
N ARG A 9 -23.73 -8.59 0.68
CA ARG A 9 -23.02 -7.96 -0.45
C ARG A 9 -23.59 -8.39 -1.82
N GLU A 10 -23.95 -9.65 -1.98
CA GLU A 10 -24.58 -10.13 -3.22
C GLU A 10 -25.95 -9.47 -3.44
N ARG A 11 -26.74 -9.32 -2.38
CA ARG A 11 -28.03 -8.59 -2.45
C ARG A 11 -27.84 -7.11 -2.78
N GLU A 12 -26.79 -6.46 -2.28
CA GLU A 12 -26.44 -5.08 -2.66
C GLU A 12 -26.14 -5.00 -4.17
N ILE A 13 -25.35 -5.94 -4.70
CA ILE A 13 -25.01 -5.99 -6.13
C ILE A 13 -26.27 -6.22 -6.99
N GLN A 14 -27.17 -7.13 -6.58
CA GLN A 14 -28.42 -7.40 -7.31
C GLN A 14 -29.40 -6.23 -7.30
N LYS A 15 -29.38 -5.39 -6.25
CA LYS A 15 -30.21 -4.18 -6.14
C LYS A 15 -29.57 -2.96 -6.80
N PHE A 16 -28.32 -3.07 -7.24
CA PHE A 16 -27.62 -1.95 -7.86
C PHE A 16 -28.23 -1.68 -9.25
N ILE A 17 -28.71 -0.45 -9.45
CA ILE A 17 -29.21 0.04 -10.73
C ILE A 17 -28.08 0.91 -11.34
N PRO A 18 -27.38 0.43 -12.38
CA PRO A 18 -26.34 1.24 -13.03
C PRO A 18 -26.94 2.51 -13.64
N VAL A 19 -26.26 3.63 -13.43
CA VAL A 19 -26.59 4.91 -14.06
C VAL A 19 -25.46 5.26 -15.00
N GLU A 20 -25.81 5.62 -16.23
CA GLU A 20 -24.83 6.09 -17.22
C GLU A 20 -24.24 7.43 -16.78
N TYR A 21 -22.93 7.57 -16.93
CA TYR A 21 -22.22 8.82 -16.74
C TYR A 21 -21.04 8.90 -17.70
N TRP A 22 -20.69 10.11 -18.09
CA TRP A 22 -19.57 10.38 -18.98
C TRP A 22 -18.55 11.27 -18.30
N THR A 23 -17.28 11.11 -18.71
CA THR A 23 -16.17 11.95 -18.27
C THR A 23 -15.45 12.47 -19.51
N ILE A 24 -15.00 13.72 -19.46
CA ILE A 24 -14.26 14.35 -20.56
C ILE A 24 -12.83 14.59 -20.06
N GLU A 25 -11.85 14.05 -20.78
CA GLU A 25 -10.43 14.31 -20.57
C GLU A 25 -9.88 15.14 -21.73
N ALA A 26 -9.14 16.19 -21.41
CA ALA A 26 -8.37 16.98 -22.36
C ALA A 26 -6.88 16.66 -22.22
N GLU A 27 -6.20 16.35 -23.32
CA GLU A 27 -4.75 16.24 -23.35
C GLU A 27 -4.14 17.61 -23.67
N LEU A 28 -3.44 18.17 -22.70
CA LEU A 28 -2.93 19.53 -22.74
C LEU A 28 -1.40 19.52 -22.79
N THR A 29 -0.84 20.46 -23.53
CA THR A 29 0.60 20.71 -23.60
C THR A 29 0.88 22.15 -23.26
N LYS A 30 2.04 22.40 -22.65
CA LYS A 30 2.46 23.75 -22.34
C LYS A 30 2.96 24.43 -23.61
N GLU A 31 2.44 25.60 -23.93
CA GLU A 31 2.80 26.37 -25.13
C GLU A 31 4.20 27.02 -25.06
N ILE A 32 4.98 26.78 -23.99
CA ILE A 32 6.33 27.36 -23.87
C ILE A 32 7.32 26.59 -24.75
N PRO A 33 8.23 27.28 -25.46
CA PRO A 33 9.37 26.67 -26.17
C PRO A 33 10.40 26.13 -25.16
N THR A 34 10.04 25.08 -24.43
CA THR A 34 10.96 24.24 -23.69
C THR A 34 11.28 23.00 -24.52
N THR A 35 12.53 22.56 -24.50
CA THR A 35 13.07 21.42 -25.25
C THR A 35 12.39 20.07 -24.96
N LYS A 36 11.43 20.02 -24.02
CA LYS A 36 10.66 18.83 -23.70
C LYS A 36 9.22 19.22 -23.32
N VAL A 37 8.33 19.17 -24.31
CA VAL A 37 6.89 19.30 -24.08
C VAL A 37 6.38 17.93 -23.64
N ILE A 38 5.89 17.85 -22.40
CA ILE A 38 5.29 16.62 -21.86
C ILE A 38 3.78 16.86 -21.80
N PRO A 39 2.97 16.12 -22.58
CA PRO A 39 1.52 16.21 -22.48
C PRO A 39 1.05 15.70 -21.12
N PHE A 40 -0.03 16.29 -20.61
CA PHE A 40 -0.71 15.83 -19.42
C PHE A 40 -2.22 15.87 -19.64
N ARG A 41 -2.95 15.01 -18.92
CA ARG A 41 -4.41 14.97 -19.02
C ARG A 41 -5.04 15.82 -17.92
N ALA A 42 -6.06 16.57 -18.29
CA ALA A 42 -6.95 17.27 -17.38
C ALA A 42 -8.36 16.69 -17.54
N MET A 43 -9.01 16.36 -16.43
CA MET A 43 -10.40 15.91 -16.44
C MET A 43 -11.32 17.11 -16.20
N LEU A 44 -12.39 17.23 -16.97
CA LEU A 44 -13.44 18.22 -16.73
C LEU A 44 -14.15 17.90 -15.42
N ILE A 45 -14.18 18.85 -14.49
CA ILE A 45 -14.73 18.66 -13.15
C ILE A 45 -16.02 19.46 -12.89
N GLY A 46 -16.30 20.48 -13.70
CA GLY A 46 -17.41 21.39 -13.48
C GLY A 46 -17.18 22.78 -14.06
N PHE A 47 -18.15 23.66 -13.80
CA PHE A 47 -18.11 25.06 -14.17
C PHE A 47 -17.22 25.87 -13.22
N ILE A 48 -16.83 27.08 -13.66
CA ILE A 48 -15.92 27.98 -12.91
C ILE A 48 -16.53 28.42 -11.57
N ASP A 49 -17.85 28.48 -11.46
CA ASP A 49 -18.59 28.80 -10.24
C ASP A 49 -18.55 27.69 -9.18
N GLY A 50 -17.97 26.52 -9.51
CA GLY A 50 -17.87 25.35 -8.64
C GLY A 50 -19.04 24.39 -8.77
N THR A 51 -19.99 24.65 -9.67
CA THR A 51 -21.08 23.71 -9.98
C THR A 51 -20.49 22.47 -10.64
N LYS A 52 -20.71 21.30 -10.02
CA LYS A 52 -20.31 20.02 -10.61
C LYS A 52 -21.10 19.78 -11.88
N LEU A 53 -20.40 19.30 -12.90
CA LEU A 53 -21.01 18.90 -14.15
C LEU A 53 -21.20 17.39 -14.14
N ASP A 54 -22.46 16.96 -14.12
CA ASP A 54 -22.84 15.56 -14.30
C ASP A 54 -23.28 15.38 -15.75
N ILE A 55 -22.59 14.51 -16.50
CA ILE A 55 -22.84 14.25 -17.92
C ILE A 55 -23.54 12.90 -18.04
N HIS A 56 -24.79 12.88 -18.48
CA HIS A 56 -25.67 11.71 -18.32
C HIS A 56 -25.68 10.79 -19.53
N ASN A 57 -25.31 11.29 -20.71
CA ASN A 57 -25.37 10.56 -21.97
C ASN A 57 -24.27 11.01 -22.94
N ARG A 58 -24.17 10.29 -24.06
CA ARG A 58 -23.16 10.53 -25.09
C ARG A 58 -23.37 11.86 -25.80
N GLU A 59 -24.62 12.24 -26.03
CA GLU A 59 -25.00 13.45 -26.76
C GLU A 59 -24.49 14.68 -26.02
N GLU A 60 -24.80 14.80 -24.72
CA GLU A 60 -24.26 15.84 -23.81
C GLU A 60 -22.72 15.83 -23.82
N ALA A 61 -22.10 14.66 -23.69
CA ALA A 61 -20.65 14.55 -23.68
C ALA A 61 -20.00 15.03 -24.99
N THR A 62 -20.65 14.78 -26.12
CA THR A 62 -20.16 15.16 -27.46
C THR A 62 -20.30 16.65 -27.67
N GLU A 63 -21.43 17.24 -27.29
CA GLU A 63 -21.68 18.69 -27.35
C GLU A 63 -20.63 19.46 -26.54
N ILE A 64 -20.43 19.08 -25.28
CA ILE A 64 -19.42 19.71 -24.40
C ILE A 64 -18.00 19.51 -24.96
N SER A 65 -17.70 18.32 -25.50
CA SER A 65 -16.39 18.02 -26.10
C SER A 65 -16.11 18.89 -27.32
N ASP A 66 -17.10 19.12 -28.18
CA ASP A 66 -16.96 19.94 -29.38
C ASP A 66 -16.78 21.43 -29.06
N GLU A 67 -17.45 21.94 -28.01
CA GLU A 67 -17.19 23.28 -27.48
C GLU A 67 -15.75 23.40 -26.94
N LEU A 68 -15.31 22.43 -26.14
CA LEU A 68 -13.99 22.42 -25.52
C LEU A 68 -12.85 22.31 -26.53
N LYS A 69 -13.04 21.65 -27.67
CA LYS A 69 -12.02 21.60 -28.75
C LYS A 69 -11.69 22.97 -29.33
N GLN A 70 -12.63 23.91 -29.29
CA GLN A 70 -12.44 25.27 -29.82
C GLN A 70 -11.97 26.25 -28.73
N ALA A 71 -11.98 25.82 -27.47
CA ALA A 71 -11.69 26.63 -26.31
C ALA A 71 -10.18 26.90 -26.13
N SER A 72 -9.86 27.96 -25.37
CA SER A 72 -8.48 28.34 -25.08
C SER A 72 -8.16 28.05 -23.62
N TYR A 73 -7.28 27.06 -23.41
CA TYR A 73 -6.97 26.60 -22.06
C TYR A 73 -5.96 27.50 -21.37
N SER A 74 -6.25 27.84 -20.11
CA SER A 74 -5.30 28.56 -19.26
C SER A 74 -5.34 28.07 -17.82
N VAL A 75 -4.16 28.00 -17.20
CA VAL A 75 -4.03 27.61 -15.79
C VAL A 75 -4.49 28.78 -14.93
N ILE A 76 -5.50 28.57 -14.10
CA ILE A 76 -6.01 29.59 -13.17
C ILE A 76 -5.43 29.44 -11.77
N LYS A 77 -5.01 28.22 -11.41
CA LYS A 77 -4.51 27.94 -10.06
C LYS A 77 -3.59 26.73 -10.07
N VAL A 78 -2.48 26.85 -9.34
CA VAL A 78 -1.60 25.73 -9.02
C VAL A 78 -1.45 25.66 -7.52
N LYS A 79 -1.75 24.51 -6.94
CA LYS A 79 -1.62 24.26 -5.50
C LYS A 79 -0.76 23.03 -5.27
N THR A 80 0.40 23.24 -4.67
CA THR A 80 1.27 22.14 -4.23
C THR A 80 1.14 21.96 -2.72
N LYS A 81 0.87 20.74 -2.27
CA LYS A 81 0.86 20.37 -0.86
C LYS A 81 1.83 19.24 -0.60
N LYS A 82 2.64 19.38 0.45
CA LYS A 82 3.44 18.28 0.98
C LYS A 82 2.54 17.29 1.69
N VAL A 83 2.53 16.03 1.24
CA VAL A 83 1.77 14.93 1.84
C VAL A 83 2.75 13.90 2.38
N THR A 84 2.58 13.52 3.64
CA THR A 84 3.40 12.50 4.29
C THR A 84 2.64 11.19 4.38
N ARG A 85 3.23 10.09 3.92
CA ARG A 85 2.68 8.74 4.07
C ARG A 85 3.50 7.97 5.09
N GLN A 86 2.86 7.64 6.22
CA GLN A 86 3.49 6.83 7.26
C GLN A 86 3.62 5.36 6.81
N PRO A 87 4.69 4.66 7.23
CA PRO A 87 4.80 3.23 6.98
C PRO A 87 3.71 2.47 7.74
N ALA A 88 3.30 1.33 7.18
CA ALA A 88 2.35 0.45 7.84
C ALA A 88 3.00 -0.26 9.04
N PRO A 89 2.22 -0.62 10.08
CA PRO A 89 2.72 -1.40 11.19
C PRO A 89 3.24 -2.78 10.75
N PRO A 90 4.07 -3.44 11.59
CA PRO A 90 4.37 -4.86 11.47
C PRO A 90 3.11 -5.72 11.36
N PHE A 91 3.25 -6.92 10.80
CA PHE A 91 2.09 -7.77 10.57
C PHE A 91 1.48 -8.32 11.86
N ILE A 92 0.15 -8.35 11.89
CA ILE A 92 -0.66 -9.26 12.69
C ILE A 92 -1.31 -10.30 11.76
N THR A 93 -1.96 -11.32 12.34
CA THR A 93 -2.57 -12.43 11.58
C THR A 93 -3.46 -11.95 10.42
N SER A 94 -4.39 -11.03 10.71
CA SER A 94 -5.35 -10.52 9.72
C SER A 94 -4.66 -9.75 8.59
N THR A 95 -3.76 -8.84 8.94
CA THR A 95 -3.03 -8.02 7.95
C THR A 95 -2.06 -8.85 7.10
N LEU A 96 -1.48 -9.92 7.65
CA LEU A 96 -0.64 -10.86 6.89
C LEU A 96 -1.47 -11.60 5.85
N GLN A 97 -2.63 -12.15 6.26
CA GLN A 97 -3.53 -12.86 5.35
C GLN A 97 -4.03 -11.94 4.22
N GLN A 98 -4.42 -10.70 4.54
CA GLN A 98 -4.88 -9.73 3.55
C GLN A 98 -3.78 -9.37 2.53
N GLU A 99 -2.56 -9.07 2.99
CA GLU A 99 -1.47 -8.74 2.07
C GLU A 99 -0.95 -9.95 1.28
N ALA A 100 -0.94 -11.14 1.89
CA ALA A 100 -0.57 -12.37 1.20
C ALA A 100 -1.59 -12.71 0.09
N TRP A 101 -2.88 -12.50 0.33
CA TRP A 101 -3.89 -12.61 -0.73
C TRP A 101 -3.67 -11.56 -1.83
N ARG A 102 -3.52 -10.28 -1.45
CA ARG A 102 -3.42 -9.17 -2.40
C ARG A 102 -2.16 -9.22 -3.28
N LYS A 103 -1.03 -9.63 -2.72
CA LYS A 103 0.28 -9.60 -3.39
C LYS A 103 0.77 -10.95 -3.88
N LEU A 104 0.41 -12.02 -3.18
CA LEU A 104 0.92 -13.37 -3.46
C LEU A 104 -0.16 -14.30 -4.01
N HIS A 105 -1.43 -13.89 -3.97
CA HIS A 105 -2.61 -14.70 -4.31
C HIS A 105 -2.75 -15.96 -3.44
N PHE A 106 -2.21 -15.92 -2.21
CA PHE A 106 -2.38 -17.03 -1.27
C PHE A 106 -3.72 -16.93 -0.55
N SER A 107 -4.42 -18.06 -0.45
CA SER A 107 -5.59 -18.14 0.43
C SER A 107 -5.19 -17.96 1.90
N ALA A 108 -6.14 -17.63 2.77
CA ALA A 108 -5.87 -17.55 4.21
C ALA A 108 -5.32 -18.88 4.76
N LYS A 109 -5.90 -20.02 4.34
CA LYS A 109 -5.44 -21.36 4.74
C LYS A 109 -3.98 -21.61 4.30
N GLN A 110 -3.66 -21.31 3.06
CA GLN A 110 -2.30 -21.49 2.52
C GLN A 110 -1.29 -20.59 3.23
N THR A 111 -1.65 -19.31 3.46
CA THR A 111 -0.81 -18.35 4.18
C THR A 111 -0.46 -18.88 5.58
N MET A 112 -1.46 -19.36 6.33
CA MET A 112 -1.24 -19.88 7.68
C MET A 112 -0.44 -21.17 7.70
N ALA A 113 -0.63 -22.07 6.72
CA ALA A 113 0.16 -23.29 6.61
C ALA A 113 1.65 -22.99 6.36
N ILE A 114 1.96 -22.06 5.46
CA ILE A 114 3.35 -21.65 5.19
C ILE A 114 3.94 -20.91 6.40
N ALA A 115 3.18 -20.01 7.03
CA ALA A 115 3.63 -19.30 8.22
C ALA A 115 3.92 -20.26 9.40
N GLN A 116 3.12 -21.32 9.58
CA GLN A 116 3.39 -22.37 10.55
C GLN A 116 4.76 -23.01 10.31
N GLN A 117 5.07 -23.40 9.06
CA GLN A 117 6.36 -24.00 8.71
C GLN A 117 7.53 -23.04 8.98
N LEU A 118 7.37 -21.75 8.65
CA LEU A 118 8.38 -20.73 8.93
C LEU A 118 8.58 -20.51 10.43
N TYR A 119 7.55 -20.71 11.26
CA TYR A 119 7.63 -20.59 12.71
C TYR A 119 8.26 -21.82 13.37
N GLU A 120 7.79 -23.02 13.04
CA GLU A 120 8.31 -24.30 13.58
C GLU A 120 9.75 -24.57 13.15
N GLY A 121 10.11 -24.09 11.96
CA GLY A 121 11.48 -24.00 11.51
C GLY A 121 11.81 -24.89 10.32
N LEU A 122 12.74 -24.39 9.51
CA LEU A 122 13.21 -24.99 8.27
C LEU A 122 14.71 -25.24 8.35
N PRO A 123 15.26 -26.25 7.63
CA PRO A 123 16.69 -26.43 7.52
C PRO A 123 17.35 -25.21 6.86
N THR A 124 18.33 -24.60 7.53
CA THR A 124 19.04 -23.40 7.06
C THR A 124 20.55 -23.57 7.20
N GLY A 125 21.12 -24.40 6.32
CA GLY A 125 22.56 -24.66 6.26
C GLY A 125 23.14 -25.07 7.62
N ASP A 126 24.21 -24.39 8.03
CA ASP A 126 24.98 -24.69 9.24
C ASP A 126 24.26 -24.33 10.54
N GLU A 127 23.19 -23.51 10.50
CA GLU A 127 22.38 -23.18 11.68
C GLU A 127 21.37 -24.30 12.04
N GLY A 128 21.31 -25.38 11.25
CA GLY A 128 20.36 -26.48 11.48
C GLY A 128 18.92 -26.07 11.18
N ARG A 129 17.96 -26.58 11.96
CA ARG A 129 16.54 -26.19 11.83
C ARG A 129 16.23 -25.00 12.72
N VAL A 130 15.83 -23.88 12.14
CA VAL A 130 15.52 -22.65 12.89
C VAL A 130 14.17 -22.07 12.52
N GLY A 131 13.47 -21.54 13.52
CA GLY A 131 12.30 -20.68 13.30
C GLY A 131 12.71 -19.36 12.66
N LEU A 132 12.13 -19.07 11.50
CA LEU A 132 12.42 -17.87 10.70
C LEU A 132 11.53 -16.68 11.05
N ILE A 133 10.33 -16.92 11.57
CA ILE A 133 9.40 -15.87 11.99
C ILE A 133 8.90 -16.10 13.42
N THR A 134 8.41 -15.05 14.06
CA THR A 134 7.67 -15.11 15.32
C THR A 134 6.29 -15.77 15.15
N TYR A 135 5.62 -16.06 16.26
CA TYR A 135 4.32 -16.74 16.24
C TYR A 135 3.28 -15.98 15.41
N MET A 136 2.71 -16.67 14.42
CA MET A 136 1.87 -16.10 13.37
C MET A 136 0.40 -15.91 13.74
N ARG A 137 -0.03 -16.37 14.92
CA ARG A 137 -1.39 -16.14 15.46
C ARG A 137 -1.31 -15.07 16.56
N THR A 138 -1.26 -13.83 16.12
CA THR A 138 -1.14 -12.63 16.95
C THR A 138 -2.06 -11.53 16.44
N ASP A 139 -2.57 -10.73 17.36
CA ASP A 139 -3.32 -9.49 17.16
C ASP A 139 -2.49 -8.24 17.54
N SER A 140 -1.25 -8.45 18.00
CA SER A 140 -0.36 -7.41 18.48
C SER A 140 0.62 -6.94 17.41
N THR A 141 0.70 -5.63 17.21
CA THR A 141 1.72 -4.99 16.35
C THR A 141 3.01 -4.64 17.10
N ARG A 142 3.11 -5.03 18.38
CA ARG A 142 4.26 -4.76 19.23
C ARG A 142 5.50 -5.50 18.72
N VAL A 143 6.66 -4.85 18.79
CA VAL A 143 7.94 -5.46 18.46
C VAL A 143 8.90 -5.27 19.63
N ALA A 144 9.69 -6.30 19.93
CA ALA A 144 10.74 -6.25 20.95
C ALA A 144 11.78 -5.17 20.62
N ARG A 145 12.28 -4.49 21.66
CA ARG A 145 13.27 -3.41 21.50
C ARG A 145 14.54 -3.87 20.76
N SER A 146 15.00 -5.09 21.02
CA SER A 146 16.16 -5.68 20.32
C SER A 146 15.94 -5.78 18.81
N ALA A 147 14.76 -6.20 18.37
CA ALA A 147 14.41 -6.29 16.95
C ALA A 147 14.25 -4.90 16.30
N ILE A 148 13.79 -3.89 17.04
CA ILE A 148 13.76 -2.50 16.55
C ILE A 148 15.18 -1.99 16.30
N VAL A 149 16.12 -2.25 17.22
CA VAL A 149 17.53 -1.88 17.05
C VAL A 149 18.12 -2.58 15.83
N GLU A 150 17.95 -3.91 15.72
CA GLU A 150 18.42 -4.67 14.56
C GLU A 150 17.84 -4.17 13.24
N ALA A 151 16.54 -3.80 13.20
CA ALA A 151 15.92 -3.23 12.02
C ALA A 151 16.59 -1.92 11.60
N ARG A 152 16.89 -1.03 12.57
CA ARG A 152 17.54 0.26 12.30
C ARG A 152 18.97 0.06 11.78
N GLU A 153 19.71 -0.90 12.33
CA GLU A 153 21.05 -1.27 11.82
C GLU A 153 20.98 -1.74 10.37
N VAL A 154 20.08 -2.67 10.06
CA VAL A 154 19.87 -3.18 8.70
C VAL A 154 19.48 -2.05 7.75
N ILE A 155 18.60 -1.13 8.17
CA ILE A 155 18.20 0.02 7.35
C ILE A 155 19.41 0.94 7.09
N SER A 156 20.21 1.22 8.13
CA SER A 156 21.40 2.07 8.02
C SER A 156 22.39 1.51 7.00
N ASN A 157 22.67 0.21 7.11
CA ASN A 157 23.67 -0.46 6.28
C ASN A 157 23.21 -0.64 4.84
N LYS A 158 21.92 -0.91 4.62
CA LYS A 158 21.39 -1.26 3.30
C LYS A 158 20.83 -0.08 2.50
N TYR A 159 20.17 0.84 3.17
CA TYR A 159 19.46 1.96 2.52
C TYR A 159 20.10 3.31 2.84
N GLY A 160 20.80 3.43 3.96
CA GLY A 160 21.42 4.67 4.43
C GLY A 160 20.67 5.29 5.60
N SER A 161 21.38 6.11 6.38
CA SER A 161 20.90 6.71 7.62
C SER A 161 19.72 7.68 7.43
N GLN A 162 19.59 8.30 6.25
CA GLN A 162 18.48 9.17 5.89
C GLN A 162 17.11 8.46 5.87
N PHE A 163 17.11 7.13 5.71
CA PHE A 163 15.88 6.32 5.72
C PHE A 163 15.48 5.88 7.13
N ILE A 164 16.21 6.31 8.16
CA ILE A 164 15.90 6.02 9.55
C ILE A 164 15.22 7.24 10.18
N PRO A 165 14.04 7.08 10.81
CA PRO A 165 13.41 8.16 11.53
C PRO A 165 14.22 8.53 12.79
N PRO A 166 14.22 9.81 13.20
CA PRO A 166 14.98 10.26 14.38
C PRO A 166 14.68 9.44 15.64
N HIS A 167 13.41 9.08 15.83
CA HIS A 167 12.96 8.23 16.93
C HIS A 167 12.48 6.87 16.42
N ALA A 168 12.68 5.84 17.23
CA ALA A 168 12.15 4.50 16.97
C ALA A 168 10.61 4.52 16.88
N ARG A 169 10.06 3.72 15.97
CA ARG A 169 8.61 3.64 15.75
C ARG A 169 8.02 2.52 16.59
N PHE A 170 7.12 2.88 17.49
CA PHE A 170 6.33 1.93 18.27
C PHE A 170 4.89 1.94 17.76
N PHE A 171 4.35 0.77 17.46
CA PHE A 171 2.97 0.59 17.05
C PHE A 171 2.24 -0.10 18.20
N ILE A 172 1.29 0.61 18.80
CA ILE A 172 0.45 0.09 19.87
C ILE A 172 -0.95 -0.06 19.30
N GLY A 173 -1.38 -1.30 19.10
CA GLY A 173 -2.77 -1.60 18.74
C GLY A 173 -3.66 -1.49 19.99
N ARG A 174 -4.78 -0.77 19.89
CA ARG A 174 -5.87 -0.89 20.88
C ARG A 174 -6.63 -2.17 20.58
N VAL A 175 -6.18 -3.31 21.10
CA VAL A 175 -6.98 -4.54 21.03
C VAL A 175 -7.64 -4.79 22.37
N LYS A 176 -8.98 -4.73 22.41
CA LYS A 176 -9.78 -5.06 23.60
C LYS A 176 -9.59 -6.55 23.91
N GLY A 177 -8.95 -6.87 25.03
CA GLY A 177 -8.78 -8.24 25.53
C GLY A 177 -7.51 -8.96 25.06
N ALA A 178 -6.54 -8.27 24.45
CA ALA A 178 -5.27 -8.89 24.07
C ALA A 178 -4.48 -9.32 25.32
N GLN A 179 -4.06 -10.59 25.34
CA GLN A 179 -3.01 -11.07 26.24
C GLN A 179 -1.73 -10.28 25.90
N GLU A 180 -1.29 -9.42 26.82
CA GLU A 180 -0.19 -8.46 26.64
C GLU A 180 1.20 -9.09 26.39
N ALA A 181 1.28 -10.39 26.10
CA ALA A 181 2.53 -11.12 25.85
C ALA A 181 2.88 -11.26 24.35
N HIS A 182 1.95 -11.04 23.43
CA HIS A 182 2.19 -11.38 22.02
C HIS A 182 2.98 -10.32 21.24
N GLU A 183 3.87 -10.79 20.38
CA GLU A 183 4.67 -9.99 19.45
C GLU A 183 4.03 -10.00 18.06
N ALA A 184 4.31 -8.99 17.24
CA ALA A 184 3.99 -8.96 15.83
C ALA A 184 4.66 -10.10 15.06
N ILE A 185 4.11 -10.45 13.91
CA ILE A 185 4.70 -11.37 12.95
C ILE A 185 5.86 -10.68 12.23
N ARG A 186 7.08 -11.10 12.56
CA ARG A 186 8.33 -10.55 12.02
C ARG A 186 9.39 -11.65 11.88
N PRO A 187 10.49 -11.41 11.17
CA PRO A 187 11.64 -12.31 11.21
C PRO A 187 12.18 -12.44 12.64
N THR A 188 12.62 -13.64 13.02
CA THR A 188 13.27 -13.86 14.33
C THR A 188 14.60 -13.14 14.44
N LYS A 189 15.38 -13.12 13.34
CA LYS A 189 16.58 -12.30 13.11
C LYS A 189 16.39 -11.48 11.84
N ILE A 190 16.42 -10.15 11.92
CA ILE A 190 16.20 -9.27 10.76
C ILE A 190 17.41 -9.29 9.81
N ARG A 191 18.61 -9.58 10.32
CA ARG A 191 19.81 -9.80 9.48
C ARG A 191 19.72 -11.01 8.55
N ARG A 192 18.77 -11.93 8.75
CA ARG A 192 18.46 -13.00 7.77
C ARG A 192 17.72 -12.38 6.58
N GLU A 193 18.43 -11.63 5.75
CA GLU A 193 17.84 -11.03 4.57
C GLU A 193 17.28 -12.11 3.63
N PRO A 194 16.16 -11.84 2.93
CA PRO A 194 15.55 -12.83 2.05
C PRO A 194 16.53 -13.45 1.04
N SER A 195 17.42 -12.64 0.47
CA SER A 195 18.46 -13.10 -0.47
C SER A 195 19.39 -14.16 0.12
N LEU A 196 19.71 -14.08 1.41
CA LEU A 196 20.65 -14.98 2.08
C LEU A 196 20.05 -16.36 2.38
N ILE A 197 18.73 -16.43 2.55
CA ILE A 197 18.05 -17.68 2.93
C ILE A 197 17.23 -18.30 1.80
N LYS A 198 17.19 -17.65 0.62
CA LYS A 198 16.37 -18.06 -0.52
C LYS A 198 16.61 -19.51 -0.96
N SER A 199 17.86 -19.96 -0.95
CA SER A 199 18.26 -21.32 -1.35
C SER A 199 17.68 -22.42 -0.45
N TYR A 200 17.33 -22.10 0.80
CA TYR A 200 16.81 -23.04 1.77
C TYR A 200 15.28 -23.11 1.79
N LEU A 201 14.61 -22.27 1.01
CA LEU A 201 13.16 -22.11 1.03
C LEU A 201 12.55 -22.54 -0.30
N THR A 202 11.38 -23.17 -0.22
CA THR A 202 10.51 -23.28 -1.39
C THR A 202 10.09 -21.88 -1.87
N ALA A 203 9.69 -21.77 -3.14
CA ALA A 203 9.26 -20.49 -3.70
C ALA A 203 8.12 -19.82 -2.89
N ALA A 204 7.18 -20.61 -2.36
CA ALA A 204 6.06 -20.09 -1.57
C ALA A 204 6.51 -19.60 -0.18
N GLN A 205 7.39 -20.35 0.50
CA GLN A 205 7.99 -19.96 1.78
C GLN A 205 8.83 -18.69 1.63
N PHE A 206 9.67 -18.63 0.60
CA PHE A 206 10.48 -17.45 0.29
C PHE A 206 9.62 -16.21 0.08
N ARG A 207 8.57 -16.29 -0.74
CA ARG A 207 7.66 -15.16 -1.02
C ARG A 207 6.96 -14.66 0.25
N LEU A 208 6.50 -15.56 1.11
CA LEU A 208 5.85 -15.16 2.37
C LEU A 208 6.86 -14.56 3.36
N TYR A 209 8.03 -15.18 3.51
CA TYR A 209 9.10 -14.66 4.35
C TYR A 209 9.56 -13.28 3.89
N GLU A 210 9.78 -13.10 2.58
CA GLU A 210 10.17 -11.81 2.00
C GLU A 210 9.12 -10.73 2.27
N LEU A 211 7.83 -11.07 2.15
CA LEU A 211 6.73 -10.16 2.48
C LEU A 211 6.77 -9.73 3.94
N ILE A 212 6.96 -10.68 4.87
CA ILE A 212 7.07 -10.43 6.32
C ILE A 212 8.29 -9.56 6.63
N TRP A 213 9.45 -9.90 6.06
CA TRP A 213 10.70 -9.16 6.24
C TRP A 213 10.57 -7.72 5.74
N LYS A 214 10.06 -7.51 4.52
CA LYS A 214 9.87 -6.18 3.93
C LYS A 214 8.91 -5.33 4.78
N ARG A 215 7.82 -5.93 5.31
CA ARG A 215 6.89 -5.21 6.19
C ARG A 215 7.56 -4.79 7.50
N MET A 216 8.30 -5.69 8.14
CA MET A 216 9.01 -5.40 9.39
C MET A 216 10.03 -4.26 9.20
N VAL A 217 10.89 -4.36 8.19
CA VAL A 217 11.91 -3.34 7.90
C VAL A 217 11.25 -2.01 7.56
N ALA A 218 10.28 -2.00 6.64
CA ALA A 218 9.59 -0.78 6.24
C ALA A 218 8.86 -0.10 7.41
N SER A 219 8.34 -0.86 8.38
CA SER A 219 7.68 -0.30 9.57
C SER A 219 8.58 0.62 10.39
N GLN A 220 9.90 0.43 10.32
CA GLN A 220 10.90 1.20 11.05
C GLN A 220 11.58 2.27 10.18
N MET A 221 11.18 2.45 8.93
CA MET A 221 11.75 3.47 8.01
C MET A 221 11.07 4.85 8.16
N SER A 222 11.71 5.87 7.59
CA SER A 222 11.19 7.23 7.47
C SER A 222 9.87 7.27 6.68
N ALA A 223 9.03 8.27 6.95
CA ALA A 223 7.81 8.49 6.19
C ALA A 223 8.15 8.89 4.74
N ALA A 224 7.34 8.46 3.77
CA ALA A 224 7.47 8.93 2.41
C ALA A 224 6.88 10.35 2.30
N LEU A 225 7.63 11.26 1.66
CA LEU A 225 7.23 12.64 1.42
C LEU A 225 6.89 12.78 -0.07
N PHE A 226 5.73 13.36 -0.36
CA PHE A 226 5.25 13.60 -1.72
C PHE A 226 4.85 15.07 -1.87
N ASP A 227 5.16 15.67 -3.02
CA ASP A 227 4.52 16.90 -3.46
C ASP A 227 3.30 16.53 -4.28
N ASN A 228 2.11 16.79 -3.73
CA ASN A 228 0.86 16.62 -4.44
C ASN A 228 0.46 17.96 -5.08
N THR A 229 0.49 18.00 -6.42
CA THR A 229 0.21 19.21 -7.19
C THR A 229 -1.16 19.10 -7.85
N THR A 230 -2.05 20.03 -7.51
CA THR A 230 -3.35 20.21 -8.18
C THR A 230 -3.26 21.43 -9.08
N VAL A 231 -3.71 21.27 -10.32
CA VAL A 231 -3.74 22.33 -11.33
C VAL A 231 -5.19 22.50 -11.77
N ASP A 232 -5.73 23.69 -11.55
CA ASP A 232 -7.06 24.06 -12.04
C ASP A 232 -6.88 24.82 -13.37
N ILE A 233 -7.62 24.39 -14.40
CA ILE A 233 -7.50 24.87 -15.77
C ILE A 233 -8.89 25.34 -16.21
N LYS A 234 -8.97 26.57 -16.70
CA LYS A 234 -10.17 27.06 -17.40
C LYS A 234 -10.00 26.81 -18.89
N ALA A 235 -11.07 26.36 -19.52
CA ALA A 235 -11.26 26.38 -20.97
C ALA A 235 -11.98 27.68 -21.36
#